data_AF-A0A9Q0ZY76-F1
#
_entry.id   AF-A0A9Q0ZY76-F1
#
_cell.length_a   1.000
_cell.length_b   1.000
_cell.length_c   1.000
_cell.angle_alpha   90.00
_cell.angle_beta   90.00
_cell.angle_gamma   90.00
#
_symmetry.space_group_name_H-M   'P 1'
#
loop_
_entity.id
_entity.type
_entity.pdbx_description
1 polymer ?
#
loop_
_entity_poly.entity_id
_entity_poly.type
_entity_poly.pdbx_seq_one_letter_code
_entity_poly.pdbx_strand_id
1 'polypeptide(L)' 'MQQTRYGRRCLRVLSFSCLLLLPSFLGSVGAYKNYTVGDSLGWYDATVKSSVNYQKWADGKNFSLGDFLSFP' A
#
# COMPACT_ATOMS: atom_id res chain seq x y z
N MET A 1 -29.74 -40.58 19.38
CA MET A 1 -29.53 -39.26 20.01
C MET A 1 -28.07 -38.75 20.04
N GLN A 2 -27.09 -39.44 19.42
CA GLN A 2 -25.68 -38.99 19.43
C GLN A 2 -25.27 -38.15 18.20
N GLN A 3 -25.93 -38.31 17.06
CA GLN A 3 -25.56 -37.61 15.82
C GLN A 3 -25.76 -36.09 15.88
N THR A 4 -26.80 -35.62 16.59
CA THR A 4 -27.10 -34.19 16.75
C THR A 4 -26.06 -33.44 17.59
N ARG A 5 -25.35 -34.14 18.49
CA ARG A 5 -24.26 -33.58 19.30
C ARG A 5 -22.94 -33.49 18.53
N TYR A 6 -22.70 -34.42 17.61
CA TYR A 6 -21.47 -34.46 16.79
C TYR A 6 -21.45 -33.32 15.75
N GLY A 7 -22.57 -33.09 15.05
CA GLY A 7 -22.72 -31.97 14.12
C GLY A 7 -22.56 -30.60 14.79
N ARG A 8 -23.11 -30.43 16.01
CA ARG A 8 -22.97 -29.18 16.79
C ARG A 8 -21.55 -28.96 17.32
N ARG A 9 -20.77 -30.01 17.56
CA ARG A 9 -19.35 -29.92 17.96
C ARG A 9 -18.46 -29.55 16.78
N CYS A 10 -18.62 -30.20 15.63
CA CYS A 10 -17.92 -29.82 14.40
C CYS A 10 -18.21 -28.37 13.99
N LEU A 11 -19.48 -27.95 14.04
CA LEU A 11 -19.88 -26.59 13.69
C LEU A 11 -19.25 -25.53 14.61
N ARG A 12 -19.13 -25.82 15.91
CA ARG A 12 -18.44 -24.95 16.88
C ARG A 12 -16.94 -24.88 16.60
N VAL A 13 -16.28 -26.02 16.36
CA VAL A 13 -14.84 -26.07 16.08
C VAL A 13 -14.49 -25.32 14.78
N LEU A 14 -15.29 -25.50 13.72
CA LEU A 14 -15.14 -24.76 12.46
C LEU A 14 -15.32 -23.25 12.64
N SER A 15 -16.30 -22.84 13.46
CA SER A 15 -16.55 -21.41 13.76
C SER A 15 -15.39 -20.76 14.51
N PHE A 16 -14.86 -21.40 15.56
CA PHE A 16 -13.70 -20.91 16.30
C PHE A 16 -12.42 -20.88 15.44
N SER A 17 -12.21 -21.87 14.58
CA SER A 17 -11.06 -21.91 13.68
C SER A 17 -11.09 -20.80 12.63
N CYS A 18 -12.26 -20.48 12.07
CA CYS A 18 -12.42 -19.38 11.12
C CYS A 18 -12.10 -18.02 11.76
N LEU A 19 -12.63 -17.77 12.98
CA LEU A 19 -12.35 -16.55 13.76
C LEU A 19 -10.86 -16.34 14.07
N LEU A 20 -10.10 -17.42 14.26
CA LEU A 20 -8.65 -17.36 14.54
C LEU A 20 -7.80 -17.25 13.26
N LEU A 21 -8.30 -17.68 12.11
CA LEU A 21 -7.60 -17.60 10.82
C LEU A 21 -7.88 -16.28 10.07
N LEU A 22 -9.04 -15.65 10.30
CA LEU A 22 -9.43 -14.37 9.69
C LEU A 22 -8.45 -13.18 9.90
N PRO A 23 -7.73 -13.03 11.03
CA PRO A 23 -6.83 -11.87 11.21
C PRO A 23 -5.53 -11.97 10.41
N SER A 24 -5.20 -13.15 9.88
CA SER A 24 -3.90 -13.41 9.24
C SER A 24 -3.76 -12.81 7.84
N PHE A 25 -4.85 -12.30 7.26
CA PHE A 25 -4.88 -11.71 5.91
C PHE A 25 -5.03 -10.18 5.87
N LEU A 26 -4.87 -9.49 6.99
CA LEU A 26 -4.79 -8.03 7.01
C LEU A 26 -3.39 -7.59 6.52
N GLY A 27 -3.11 -7.80 5.24
CA GLY A 27 -1.95 -7.21 4.59
C GLY A 27 -2.06 -5.69 4.64
N SER A 28 -1.05 -5.02 5.20
CA SER A 28 -0.97 -3.56 5.16
C SER A 28 -0.78 -3.14 3.70
N VAL A 29 -1.81 -2.56 3.09
CA VAL A 29 -1.65 -1.84 1.83
C VAL A 29 -0.86 -0.57 2.15
N GLY A 30 0.31 -0.43 1.53
CA GLY A 30 1.07 0.81 1.60
C GLY A 30 0.21 1.95 1.08
N ALA A 31 0.06 3.01 1.88
CA ALA A 31 -0.62 4.22 1.42
C ALA A 31 0.16 4.83 0.24
N TYR A 32 -0.57 5.29 -0.77
CA TYR A 32 0.02 6.02 -1.89
C TYR A 32 0.66 7.32 -1.41
N LYS A 33 1.67 7.77 -2.12
CA LYS A 33 2.36 9.04 -1.90
C LYS A 33 2.23 9.93 -3.14
N ASN A 34 2.13 11.23 -2.89
CA ASN A 34 2.20 12.25 -3.94
C ASN A 34 3.57 12.92 -3.87
N TYR A 35 4.29 12.92 -4.99
CA TYR A 35 5.58 13.57 -5.12
C TYR A 35 5.46 14.75 -6.09
N THR A 36 5.75 15.95 -5.60
CA THR A 36 5.92 17.12 -6.46
C THR A 36 7.30 17.06 -7.11
N VAL A 37 7.33 16.98 -8.43
CA VAL A 37 8.60 16.87 -9.17
C VAL A 37 9.40 18.15 -9.02
N GLY A 38 10.65 18.02 -8.59
CA GLY A 38 11.52 19.15 -8.27
C GLY A 38 11.23 19.83 -6.93
N ASP A 39 10.35 19.27 -6.09
CA ASP A 39 9.94 19.81 -4.80
C ASP A 39 9.54 21.31 -4.91
N SER A 40 10.19 22.22 -4.18
CA SER A 40 9.91 23.66 -4.24
C SER A 40 10.43 24.35 -5.50
N LEU A 41 11.31 23.68 -6.24
CA LEU A 41 11.88 24.23 -7.47
C LEU A 41 11.00 23.91 -8.69
N GLY A 42 10.16 22.88 -8.63
CA GLY A 42 9.17 22.59 -9.68
C GLY A 42 9.71 21.92 -10.94
N TRP A 43 8.86 21.88 -11.98
CA TRP A 43 9.14 21.23 -13.25
C TRP A 43 9.42 22.25 -14.36
N TYR A 44 10.56 22.10 -15.02
CA TYR A 44 10.98 22.95 -16.13
C TYR A 44 11.40 22.10 -17.32
N ASP A 45 11.14 22.60 -18.52
CA ASP A 45 11.64 22.00 -19.73
C ASP A 45 13.13 22.32 -19.97
N ALA A 46 13.69 21.76 -21.06
CA ALA A 46 15.07 21.99 -21.44
C ALA A 46 15.37 23.42 -21.94
N THR A 47 14.35 24.26 -22.11
CA THR A 47 14.50 25.63 -22.62
C THR A 47 14.73 26.64 -21.50
N VAL A 48 14.26 26.33 -20.29
CA VAL A 48 14.49 27.14 -19.10
C VAL A 48 15.76 26.66 -18.40
N LYS A 49 16.70 27.59 -18.13
CA LYS A 49 17.89 27.28 -17.34
C LYS A 49 17.49 27.09 -15.88
N SER A 50 17.08 25.88 -15.53
CA SER A 50 16.72 25.49 -14.17
C SER A 50 17.96 25.11 -13.36
N SER A 51 17.92 25.39 -12.05
CA SER A 51 18.88 24.88 -11.07
C SER A 51 18.53 23.48 -10.55
N VAL A 52 17.41 22.89 -11.02
CA VAL A 52 16.94 21.59 -10.57
C VAL A 52 17.78 20.47 -11.15
N ASN A 53 18.27 19.60 -10.27
CA ASN A 53 18.85 18.33 -10.67
C ASN A 53 17.82 17.21 -10.45
N TYR A 54 17.07 16.88 -11.51
CA TYR A 54 16.01 15.86 -11.45
C TYR A 54 16.54 14.46 -11.13
N GLN A 55 17.78 14.15 -11.54
CA GLN A 55 18.42 12.88 -11.20
C GLN A 55 18.61 12.78 -9.69
N LYS A 56 19.26 13.78 -9.08
CA LYS A 56 19.48 13.84 -7.63
C LYS A 56 18.16 13.90 -6.85
N TRP A 57 17.14 14.56 -7.39
CA TRP A 57 15.80 14.57 -6.79
C TRP A 57 15.19 13.16 -6.77
N ALA A 58 15.24 12.44 -7.90
CA ALA A 58 14.69 11.10 -8.03
C ALA A 58 15.45 10.08 -7.18
N ASP A 59 16.78 10.17 -7.14
CA ASP A 59 17.66 9.30 -6.32
C ASP A 59 17.33 9.41 -4.81
N GLY A 60 16.73 10.52 -4.37
CA GLY A 60 16.31 10.76 -2.99
C GLY A 60 14.92 10.25 -2.63
N LYS A 61 14.18 9.60 -3.54
CA LYS A 61 12.81 9.11 -3.31
C LYS A 61 12.72 7.60 -3.52
N ASN A 62 11.76 6.97 -2.84
CA ASN A 62 11.39 5.56 -3.04
C ASN A 62 9.98 5.50 -3.63
N PHE A 63 9.88 5.24 -4.93
CA PHE A 63 8.61 5.12 -5.62
C PHE A 63 8.03 3.72 -5.48
N SER A 64 6.76 3.65 -5.11
CA SER A 64 5.98 2.43 -5.04
C SER A 64 4.85 2.44 -6.07
N LEU A 65 4.32 1.26 -6.42
CA LEU A 65 3.15 1.19 -7.27
C LEU A 65 1.97 1.88 -6.60
N GLY A 66 1.31 2.77 -7.34
CA GLY A 66 0.19 3.59 -6.85
C GLY A 66 0.58 4.99 -6.42
N ASP A 67 1.88 5.32 -6.33
CA ASP A 67 2.32 6.70 -6.08
C ASP A 67 2.07 7.60 -7.30
N PHE A 68 1.89 8.90 -7.04
CA PHE A 68 1.67 9.92 -8.06
C PHE A 68 2.84 10.89 -8.15
N LEU A 69 3.13 11.33 -9.37
CA LEU A 69 4.05 12.41 -9.69
C LEU A 69 3.26 13.62 -10.17
N SER A 70 3.29 14.72 -9.43
CA SER A 70 2.70 16.00 -9.85
C SER A 70 3.75 16.89 -10.49
N PHE A 71 3.38 17.45 -11.65
CA PHE A 71 4.23 18.34 -12.45
C PHE A 71 3.58 19.73 -12.43
N PRO A 72 3.99 20.62 -11.50
CA PRO A 72 3.47 21.98 -11.41
C PRO A 72 4.09 22.92 -12.43
#